data_AF-A0A956CW61-F1
#
_entry.id   AF-A0A956CW61-F1
#
_cell.length_a   1.000
_cell.length_b   1.000
_cell.length_c   1.000
_cell.angle_alpha   90.00
_cell.angle_beta   90.00
_cell.angle_gamma   90.00
#
_symmetry.space_group_name_H-M   'P 1'
#
loop_
_entity.id
_entity.type
_entity.pdbx_description
1 polymer ?
#
loop_
_entity_poly.entity_id
_entity_poly.type
_entity_poly.pdbx_seq_one_letter_code
_entity_poly.pdbx_strand_id
1 'polypeptide(L)'
;MRLGAACLAVVLLGCGEQRVELFDGSPPSDAPVVDLTLRDPVACGTPPRHCEDEEYCVAGACVCRPPLTRIGERCVDTNADGAHCGPADMTCALCVDGACGTSCPLGTTECLGGCVDLRTHPLHCGECERPCESDHVCVEGRCVTFAPAPCTSCPCGCTQSCCSYPEHPTDTICVAAAECE
;
A
#
# COMPACT_ATOMS: atom_id res chain seq x y z
N MET A 1 -45.39 -5.13 -7.05
CA MET A 1 -45.01 -6.53 -6.73
C MET A 1 -43.88 -6.97 -7.66
N ARG A 2 -42.63 -6.78 -7.24
CA ARG A 2 -41.47 -7.57 -7.69
C ARG A 2 -40.57 -7.71 -6.47
N LEU A 3 -40.44 -8.95 -5.98
CA LEU A 3 -39.54 -9.30 -4.88
C LEU A 3 -38.12 -9.30 -5.45
N GLY A 4 -37.27 -8.39 -4.97
CA GLY A 4 -35.81 -8.44 -5.16
C GLY A 4 -35.18 -9.03 -3.89
N ALA A 5 -34.28 -10.00 -4.06
CA ALA A 5 -33.65 -10.74 -2.96
C ALA A 5 -32.92 -9.80 -1.98
N ALA A 6 -33.33 -9.82 -0.70
CA ALA A 6 -32.67 -9.10 0.37
C ALA A 6 -31.51 -9.94 0.95
N CYS A 7 -30.28 -9.41 0.92
CA CYS A 7 -29.18 -9.97 1.70
C CYS A 7 -29.30 -9.49 3.14
N LEU A 8 -29.41 -10.42 4.09
CA LEU A 8 -29.30 -10.13 5.53
C LEU A 8 -27.84 -9.81 5.87
N ALA A 9 -27.57 -8.66 6.49
CA ALA A 9 -26.30 -8.43 7.18
C ALA A 9 -26.54 -7.73 8.53
N VAL A 10 -25.83 -8.23 9.54
CA VAL A 10 -25.84 -7.81 10.94
C VAL A 10 -24.92 -6.59 11.12
N VAL A 11 -25.37 -5.54 11.82
CA VAL A 11 -24.49 -4.44 12.26
C VAL A 11 -24.28 -4.53 13.77
N LEU A 12 -23.01 -4.59 14.17
CA LEU A 12 -22.56 -4.55 15.56
C LEU A 12 -22.35 -3.08 15.95
N LEU A 13 -23.11 -2.59 16.93
CA LEU A 13 -22.65 -1.51 17.81
C LEU A 13 -21.29 -1.97 18.36
N GLY A 14 -20.24 -1.14 18.22
CA GLY A 14 -18.82 -1.50 18.44
C GLY A 14 -18.59 -2.85 19.12
N CYS A 15 -18.16 -3.84 18.33
CA CYS A 15 -17.91 -5.23 18.75
C CYS A 15 -18.88 -5.79 19.82
N GLY A 16 -20.20 -5.67 19.64
CA GLY A 16 -21.16 -6.44 20.40
C GLY A 16 -22.47 -5.71 20.71
N GLU A 17 -23.38 -5.62 19.72
CA GLU A 17 -24.80 -5.96 19.87
C GLU A 17 -25.56 -5.58 18.58
N GLN A 18 -26.42 -6.50 18.13
CA GLN A 18 -27.05 -6.50 16.80
C GLN A 18 -28.39 -5.75 16.83
N ARG A 19 -28.52 -4.64 16.10
CA ARG A 19 -29.83 -4.10 15.70
C ARG A 19 -29.85 -3.92 14.18
N VAL A 20 -30.85 -4.52 13.54
CA VAL A 20 -31.08 -4.51 12.09
C VAL A 20 -31.81 -3.21 11.74
N GLU A 21 -31.12 -2.25 11.13
CA GLU A 21 -31.72 -1.05 10.53
C GLU A 21 -31.46 -1.09 9.02
N LEU A 22 -32.50 -0.80 8.22
CA LEU A 22 -32.47 -0.81 6.76
C LEU A 22 -31.69 0.41 6.25
N PHE A 23 -30.46 0.22 5.77
CA PHE A 23 -29.69 1.28 5.12
C PHE A 23 -30.09 1.42 3.63
N ASP A 24 -30.61 2.59 3.26
CA ASP A 24 -30.97 3.01 1.89
C ASP A 24 -29.74 3.43 1.07
N GLY A 25 -28.61 2.72 1.21
CA GLY A 25 -27.38 3.01 0.48
C GLY A 25 -26.72 4.38 0.78
N SER A 26 -27.16 5.10 1.82
CA SER A 26 -26.54 6.36 2.25
C SER A 26 -25.62 6.11 3.46
N PRO A 27 -24.33 6.52 3.44
CA PRO A 27 -23.47 6.40 4.62
C PRO A 27 -24.11 7.14 5.81
N PRO A 28 -23.84 6.71 7.07
CA PRO A 28 -24.35 7.44 8.23
C PRO A 28 -23.89 8.90 8.14
N SER A 29 -24.77 9.83 8.51
CA SER A 29 -24.55 11.29 8.37
C SER A 29 -23.30 11.83 9.08
N ASP A 30 -22.70 11.01 9.95
CA ASP A 30 -21.51 11.34 10.75
C ASP A 30 -20.29 10.45 10.41
N ALA A 31 -20.34 9.60 9.38
CA ALA A 31 -19.13 8.92 8.91
C ALA A 31 -18.20 9.94 8.24
N PRO A 32 -16.89 9.95 8.58
CA PRO A 32 -15.95 10.81 7.89
C PRO A 32 -15.91 10.43 6.41
N VAL A 33 -16.29 11.36 5.54
CA VAL A 33 -16.14 11.18 4.10
C VAL A 33 -14.66 11.19 3.77
N VAL A 34 -14.21 10.09 3.19
CA VAL A 34 -12.82 9.90 2.79
C VAL A 34 -12.64 10.57 1.43
N ASP A 35 -12.00 11.74 1.37
CA ASP A 35 -11.54 12.31 0.11
C ASP A 35 -10.48 11.39 -0.52
N LEU A 36 -10.86 10.69 -1.59
CA LEU A 36 -9.99 9.77 -2.33
C LEU A 36 -8.95 10.53 -3.16
N THR A 37 -9.22 11.77 -3.56
CA THR A 37 -8.24 12.54 -4.33
C THR A 37 -6.96 12.82 -3.55
N LEU A 38 -6.97 12.68 -2.22
CA LEU A 38 -5.79 12.90 -1.39
C LEU A 38 -4.95 11.65 -1.15
N ARG A 39 -5.41 10.45 -1.53
CA ARG A 39 -4.81 9.18 -1.07
C ARG A 39 -5.06 7.97 -1.95
N ASP A 40 -5.90 8.09 -2.97
CA ASP A 40 -6.18 7.04 -3.92
C ASP A 40 -5.15 7.10 -5.06
N PRO A 41 -4.26 6.10 -5.19
CA PRO A 41 -3.28 6.04 -6.26
C PRO A 41 -3.94 5.96 -7.65
N VAL A 42 -5.18 5.45 -7.77
CA VAL A 42 -5.86 5.39 -9.06
C VAL A 42 -6.64 6.65 -9.41
N ALA A 43 -6.80 7.57 -8.45
CA ALA A 43 -7.57 8.82 -8.61
C ALA A 43 -6.95 10.00 -7.84
N CYS A 44 -5.64 10.20 -7.95
CA CYS A 44 -4.87 11.15 -7.16
C CYS A 44 -4.98 12.60 -7.66
N GLY A 45 -5.31 13.52 -6.76
CA GLY A 45 -5.34 14.97 -6.96
C GLY A 45 -6.52 15.49 -7.79
N THR A 46 -6.42 16.78 -8.14
CA THR A 46 -7.41 17.49 -8.97
C THR A 46 -6.70 18.29 -10.07
N PRO A 47 -6.83 17.93 -11.35
CA PRO A 47 -7.62 16.81 -11.89
C PRO A 47 -7.10 15.43 -11.43
N PRO A 48 -7.97 14.41 -11.35
CA PRO A 48 -7.57 13.07 -10.91
C PRO A 48 -6.60 12.44 -11.91
N ARG A 49 -5.54 11.80 -11.40
CA ARG A 49 -4.57 11.04 -12.19
C ARG A 49 -4.23 9.71 -11.53
N HIS A 50 -3.80 8.75 -12.34
CA HIS A 50 -3.25 7.48 -11.88
C HIS A 50 -1.77 7.69 -11.55
N CYS A 51 -1.35 7.26 -10.36
CA CYS A 51 0.06 7.17 -10.00
C CYS A 51 0.65 5.88 -10.58
N GLU A 52 1.93 5.91 -10.96
CA GLU A 52 2.62 4.73 -11.49
C GLU A 52 2.82 3.66 -10.39
N ASP A 53 3.22 2.45 -10.76
CA ASP A 53 3.36 1.32 -9.82
C ASP A 53 4.44 1.55 -8.74
N GLU A 54 5.42 2.41 -9.03
CA GLU A 54 6.44 2.87 -8.09
C GLU A 54 5.98 4.04 -7.20
N GLU A 55 4.74 4.50 -7.34
CA GLU A 55 4.20 5.67 -6.68
C GLU A 55 2.93 5.36 -5.87
N TYR A 56 2.65 6.21 -4.89
CA TYR A 56 1.38 6.24 -4.17
C TYR A 56 0.92 7.68 -3.96
N CYS A 57 -0.35 7.84 -3.60
CA CYS A 57 -0.95 9.17 -3.46
C CYS A 57 -0.86 9.68 -2.02
N VAL A 58 -0.26 10.87 -1.85
CA VAL A 58 -0.24 11.61 -0.59
C VAL A 58 -0.65 13.05 -0.83
N ALA A 59 -1.68 13.50 -0.12
CA ALA A 59 -2.19 14.86 -0.21
C ALA A 59 -2.47 15.32 -1.66
N GLY A 60 -2.87 14.40 -2.54
CA GLY A 60 -3.16 14.66 -3.95
C GLY A 60 -1.93 14.73 -4.86
N ALA A 61 -0.77 14.32 -4.35
CA ALA A 61 0.47 14.17 -5.10
C ALA A 61 0.89 12.70 -5.21
N CYS A 62 1.26 12.27 -6.43
CA CYS A 62 1.97 11.00 -6.60
C CYS A 62 3.41 11.17 -6.11
N VAL A 63 3.77 10.39 -5.11
CA VAL A 63 5.10 10.38 -4.48
C VAL A 63 5.63 8.95 -4.52
N CYS A 64 6.95 8.79 -4.48
CA CYS A 64 7.56 7.48 -4.53
C CYS A 64 7.10 6.61 -3.36
N ARG A 65 6.76 5.36 -3.65
CA ARG A 65 6.50 4.34 -2.64
C ARG A 65 7.78 4.08 -1.88
N PRO A 66 7.75 4.02 -0.55
CA PRO A 66 8.87 3.47 0.20
C PRO A 66 9.21 2.04 -0.25
N PRO A 67 10.50 1.64 -0.25
CA PRO A 67 11.68 2.41 0.19
C PRO A 67 12.25 3.36 -0.88
N LEU A 68 11.55 3.54 -2.00
CA LEU A 68 12.03 4.33 -3.15
C LEU A 68 12.14 5.81 -2.82
N THR A 69 13.19 6.43 -3.34
CA THR A 69 13.45 7.86 -3.25
C THR A 69 13.31 8.51 -4.62
N ARG A 70 12.80 9.75 -4.64
CA ARG A 70 12.71 10.54 -5.87
C ARG A 70 14.10 11.03 -6.29
N ILE A 71 14.61 10.55 -7.41
CA ILE A 71 15.83 11.04 -8.07
C ILE A 71 15.45 11.56 -9.46
N GLY A 72 15.45 12.89 -9.60
CA GLY A 72 14.86 13.54 -10.78
C GLY A 72 13.37 13.23 -10.87
N GLU A 73 12.94 12.68 -12.00
CA GLU A 73 11.53 12.29 -12.24
C GLU A 73 11.25 10.83 -11.87
N ARG A 74 12.27 10.05 -11.46
CA ARG A 74 12.16 8.60 -11.22
C ARG A 74 12.12 8.27 -9.74
N CYS A 75 11.42 7.18 -9.41
CA CYS A 75 11.52 6.54 -8.11
C CYS A 75 12.57 5.44 -8.17
N VAL A 76 13.54 5.50 -7.26
CA VAL A 76 14.72 4.64 -7.24
C VAL A 76 14.95 4.13 -5.83
N ASP A 77 15.14 2.82 -5.67
CA ASP A 77 15.57 2.26 -4.38
C ASP A 77 17.06 2.52 -4.18
N THR A 78 17.42 3.61 -3.50
CA THR A 78 18.84 3.87 -3.23
C THR A 78 19.49 2.86 -2.28
N ASN A 79 18.71 1.98 -1.64
CA ASN A 79 19.25 0.93 -0.78
C ASN A 79 19.51 -0.38 -1.53
N ALA A 80 18.90 -0.57 -2.71
CA ALA A 80 18.98 -1.80 -3.48
C ALA A 80 19.11 -1.61 -5.01
N ASP A 81 19.43 -0.41 -5.49
CA ASP A 81 19.79 -0.16 -6.89
C ASP A 81 21.32 -0.05 -7.02
N GLY A 82 21.93 -1.00 -7.72
CA GLY A 82 23.37 -1.01 -7.99
C GLY A 82 23.84 0.20 -8.81
N ALA A 83 22.99 0.83 -9.62
CA ALA A 83 23.32 2.04 -10.37
C ALA A 83 23.26 3.32 -9.53
N HIS A 84 22.44 3.35 -8.47
CA HIS A 84 22.14 4.54 -7.66
C HIS A 84 22.23 4.23 -6.15
N CYS A 85 23.35 3.66 -5.72
CA CYS A 85 23.49 3.12 -4.37
C CYS A 85 23.88 4.20 -3.35
N GLY A 86 22.99 4.40 -2.38
CA GLY A 86 23.13 5.31 -1.27
C GLY A 86 22.93 6.78 -1.62
N PRO A 87 22.99 7.68 -0.62
CA PRO A 87 22.74 9.11 -0.80
C PRO A 87 23.82 9.82 -1.64
N ALA A 88 24.97 9.18 -1.83
CA ALA A 88 26.05 9.68 -2.68
C ALA A 88 25.89 9.28 -4.15
N ASP A 89 24.81 8.57 -4.50
CA ASP A 89 24.49 8.12 -5.86
C ASP A 89 25.65 7.36 -6.52
N MET A 90 26.15 6.34 -5.81
CA MET A 90 27.32 5.57 -6.21
C MET A 90 26.91 4.35 -7.04
N THR A 91 27.72 3.98 -8.02
CA THR A 91 27.54 2.71 -8.73
C THR A 91 28.28 1.57 -8.01
N CYS A 92 27.54 0.52 -7.68
CA CYS A 92 28.00 -0.71 -7.06
C CYS A 92 27.62 -1.92 -7.94
N ALA A 93 28.39 -3.01 -7.87
CA ALA A 93 27.94 -4.28 -8.45
C ALA A 93 26.76 -4.87 -7.66
N LEU A 94 26.76 -4.66 -6.34
CA LEU A 94 25.68 -5.03 -5.44
C LEU A 94 25.48 -3.90 -4.41
N CYS A 95 24.29 -3.31 -4.38
CA CYS A 95 23.87 -2.36 -3.36
C CYS A 95 23.23 -3.09 -2.18
N VAL A 96 23.76 -2.86 -0.99
CA VAL A 96 23.29 -3.47 0.26
C VAL A 96 23.10 -2.35 1.26
N ASP A 97 21.83 -2.04 1.57
CA ASP A 97 21.45 -0.98 2.52
C ASP A 97 22.13 0.37 2.22
N GLY A 98 22.24 0.71 0.93
CA GLY A 98 22.82 1.97 0.47
C GLY A 98 24.35 2.03 0.45
N ALA A 99 25.02 0.88 0.56
CA ALA A 99 26.46 0.75 0.42
C ALA A 99 26.85 -0.38 -0.54
N CYS A 100 28.02 -0.28 -1.17
CA CYS A 100 28.54 -1.39 -1.99
C CYS A 100 28.87 -2.59 -1.10
N GLY A 101 28.18 -3.71 -1.34
CA GLY A 101 28.43 -4.98 -0.68
C GLY A 101 28.89 -6.07 -1.65
N THR A 102 29.10 -7.27 -1.11
CA THR A 102 29.51 -8.45 -1.89
C THR A 102 28.52 -9.62 -1.79
N SER A 103 27.57 -9.55 -0.88
CA SER A 103 26.55 -10.57 -0.66
C SER A 103 25.36 -9.98 0.09
N CYS A 104 24.18 -10.50 -0.18
CA CYS A 104 22.98 -10.10 0.54
C CYS A 104 22.91 -10.65 1.96
N PRO A 105 22.45 -9.84 2.95
CA PRO A 105 22.19 -10.33 4.29
C PRO A 105 21.07 -11.38 4.29
N LEU A 106 21.05 -12.21 5.34
CA LEU A 106 20.00 -13.21 5.52
C LEU A 106 18.61 -12.54 5.52
N GLY A 107 17.67 -13.15 4.80
CA GLY A 107 16.32 -12.61 4.63
C GLY A 107 16.13 -11.75 3.39
N THR A 108 17.21 -11.33 2.73
CA THR A 108 17.14 -10.57 1.46
C THR A 108 17.65 -11.40 0.28
N THR A 109 17.24 -11.03 -0.92
CA THR A 109 17.61 -11.67 -2.18
C THR A 109 18.29 -10.67 -3.10
N GLU A 110 19.32 -11.11 -3.83
CA GLU A 110 19.95 -10.30 -4.86
C GLU A 110 19.01 -10.15 -6.05
N CYS A 111 18.52 -8.94 -6.29
CA CYS A 111 17.71 -8.57 -7.43
C CYS A 111 18.35 -7.36 -8.13
N LEU A 112 18.65 -7.51 -9.43
CA LEU A 112 19.11 -6.42 -10.29
C LEU A 112 20.29 -5.58 -9.74
N GLY A 113 21.20 -6.21 -8.98
CA GLY A 113 22.35 -5.52 -8.40
C GLY A 113 22.07 -4.83 -7.07
N GLY A 114 21.03 -5.20 -6.33
CA GLY A 114 20.93 -4.92 -4.91
C GLY A 114 20.16 -5.96 -4.11
N CYS A 115 20.14 -5.79 -2.79
CA CYS A 115 19.54 -6.74 -1.87
C CYS A 115 18.17 -6.26 -1.40
N VAL A 116 17.14 -7.02 -1.77
CA VAL A 116 15.74 -6.68 -1.50
C VAL A 116 15.08 -7.73 -0.62
N ASP A 117 14.19 -7.31 0.26
CA ASP A 117 13.29 -8.23 0.97
C ASP A 117 12.06 -8.53 0.10
N LEU A 118 12.02 -9.74 -0.47
CA LEU A 118 10.92 -10.16 -1.33
C LEU A 118 9.58 -10.28 -0.59
N ARG A 119 9.57 -10.28 0.74
CA ARG A 119 8.33 -10.41 1.54
C ARG A 119 7.55 -9.11 1.58
N THR A 120 8.23 -7.98 1.47
CA THR A 120 7.69 -6.65 1.75
C THR A 120 7.94 -5.64 0.64
N HIS A 121 8.93 -5.88 -0.24
CA HIS A 121 9.31 -4.90 -1.24
C HIS A 121 8.25 -4.75 -2.35
N PRO A 122 7.73 -3.53 -2.61
CA PRO A 122 6.62 -3.31 -3.52
C PRO A 122 6.94 -3.64 -4.98
N LEU A 123 8.19 -3.47 -5.41
CA LEU A 123 8.63 -3.75 -6.79
C LEU A 123 9.23 -5.16 -6.99
N HIS A 124 9.37 -5.93 -5.91
CA HIS A 124 10.03 -7.25 -5.92
C HIS A 124 9.22 -8.26 -5.08
N CYS A 125 7.89 -8.19 -5.15
CA CYS A 125 7.03 -8.86 -4.20
C CYS A 125 6.91 -10.36 -4.49
N GLY A 126 7.64 -11.19 -3.75
CA GLY A 126 7.70 -12.65 -3.85
C GLY A 126 8.76 -13.18 -4.82
N GLU A 127 9.17 -12.37 -5.79
CA GLU A 127 10.29 -12.63 -6.70
C GLU A 127 10.83 -11.31 -7.29
N CYS A 128 12.05 -11.32 -7.82
CA CYS A 128 12.62 -10.14 -8.46
C CYS A 128 11.76 -9.67 -9.63
N GLU A 129 11.64 -8.34 -9.83
CA GLU A 129 10.90 -7.74 -10.94
C GLU A 129 9.42 -8.12 -10.99
N ARG A 130 8.83 -8.37 -9.81
CA ARG A 130 7.38 -8.54 -9.66
C ARG A 130 6.77 -7.37 -8.90
N PRO A 131 6.52 -6.24 -9.59
CA PRO A 131 5.87 -5.10 -8.97
C PRO A 131 4.41 -5.41 -8.65
N CYS A 132 3.97 -4.88 -7.51
CA CYS A 132 2.56 -4.75 -7.18
C CYS A 132 2.02 -3.47 -7.80
N GLU A 133 0.79 -3.51 -8.31
CA GLU A 133 0.10 -2.33 -8.85
C GLU A 133 0.01 -1.22 -7.78
N SER A 134 -0.19 0.03 -8.20
CA SER A 134 -0.17 1.19 -7.32
C SER A 134 -1.21 1.15 -6.18
N ASP A 135 -2.30 0.40 -6.32
CA ASP A 135 -3.34 0.12 -5.31
C ASP A 135 -3.14 -1.20 -4.54
N HIS A 136 -1.95 -1.79 -4.62
CA HIS A 136 -1.56 -3.00 -3.90
C HIS A 136 -0.37 -2.76 -2.96
N VAL A 137 -0.30 -3.52 -1.88
CA VAL A 137 0.87 -3.64 -1.00
C VAL A 137 1.43 -5.05 -1.03
N CYS A 138 2.74 -5.18 -0.82
CA CYS A 138 3.38 -6.48 -0.69
C CYS A 138 3.26 -6.97 0.76
N VAL A 139 2.63 -8.12 0.96
CA VAL A 139 2.50 -8.79 2.25
C VAL A 139 2.90 -10.25 2.08
N GLU A 140 3.92 -10.68 2.80
CA GLU A 140 4.47 -12.04 2.73
C GLU A 140 4.75 -12.52 1.30
N GLY A 141 5.27 -11.61 0.47
CA GLY A 141 5.60 -11.90 -0.94
C GLY A 141 4.39 -12.05 -1.85
N ARG A 142 3.25 -11.47 -1.47
CA ARG A 142 2.02 -11.43 -2.27
C ARG A 142 1.51 -10.01 -2.39
N CYS A 143 1.16 -9.61 -3.61
CA CYS A 143 0.45 -8.36 -3.83
C CYS A 143 -0.98 -8.50 -3.33
N VAL A 144 -1.38 -7.64 -2.40
CA VAL A 144 -2.71 -7.60 -1.80
C VAL A 144 -3.28 -6.21 -2.03
N THR A 145 -4.49 -6.14 -2.57
CA THR A 145 -5.20 -4.88 -2.76
C THR A 145 -5.43 -4.21 -1.41
N PHE A 146 -5.18 -2.90 -1.35
CA PHE A 146 -5.51 -2.10 -0.18
C PHE A 146 -6.58 -1.07 -0.50
N ALA A 147 -7.27 -0.60 0.53
CA ALA A 147 -8.16 0.55 0.44
C ALA A 147 -7.57 1.73 1.23
N PRO A 148 -7.45 2.92 0.61
CA PRO A 148 -6.92 4.09 1.28
C PRO A 148 -8.01 4.71 2.16
N ALA A 149 -8.09 4.30 3.42
CA ALA A 149 -9.02 4.86 4.39
C ALA A 149 -8.47 4.79 5.82
N PRO A 150 -8.84 5.74 6.69
CA PRO A 150 -8.52 5.63 8.11
C PRO A 150 -9.16 4.37 8.70
N CYS A 151 -8.45 3.69 9.61
CA CYS A 151 -8.89 2.44 10.26
C CYS A 151 -10.30 2.49 10.85
N THR A 152 -10.77 3.69 11.21
CA THR A 152 -12.06 3.93 11.85
C THR A 152 -13.18 4.25 10.86
N SER A 153 -12.95 4.08 9.56
CA SER A 153 -13.88 4.47 8.49
C SER A 153 -14.07 3.36 7.45
N CYS A 154 -15.23 3.36 6.79
CA CYS A 154 -15.47 2.53 5.62
C CYS A 154 -14.46 2.90 4.51
N PRO A 155 -13.83 1.93 3.80
CA PRO A 155 -14.17 0.51 3.74
C PRO A 155 -13.42 -0.44 4.66
N CYS A 156 -12.59 0.03 5.63
CA CYS A 156 -11.99 -0.80 6.68
C CYS A 156 -13.12 -1.45 7.53
N GLY A 157 -13.71 -2.52 7.01
CA GLY A 157 -14.80 -3.27 7.64
C GLY A 157 -14.28 -4.32 8.60
N CYS A 158 -15.19 -5.13 9.15
CA CYS A 158 -14.87 -6.21 10.10
C CYS A 158 -14.00 -7.35 9.53
N THR A 159 -13.77 -7.39 8.21
CA THR A 159 -13.03 -8.45 7.50
C THR A 159 -11.69 -7.97 6.93
N GLN A 160 -11.35 -6.70 7.12
CA GLN A 160 -10.09 -6.12 6.67
C GLN A 160 -9.23 -5.79 7.87
N SER A 161 -7.92 -6.01 7.76
CA SER A 161 -6.97 -5.59 8.78
C SER A 161 -6.57 -4.15 8.50
N CYS A 162 -6.58 -3.30 9.53
CA CYS A 162 -5.99 -1.97 9.38
C CYS A 162 -4.49 -2.07 9.65
N CYS A 163 -3.70 -1.81 8.61
CA CYS A 163 -2.25 -1.77 8.70
C CYS A 163 -1.78 -0.32 8.72
N SER A 164 -0.68 -0.09 9.44
CA SER A 164 0.19 1.01 9.04
C SER A 164 0.79 0.64 7.69
N TYR A 165 0.92 1.60 6.79
CA TYR A 165 1.73 1.38 5.60
C TYR A 165 3.14 0.96 6.11
N PRO A 166 3.72 -0.14 5.59
CA PRO A 166 4.90 -0.78 6.21
C PRO A 166 6.06 0.18 6.52
N GLU A 167 6.14 1.27 5.77
CA GLU A 167 7.22 2.25 5.86
C GLU A 167 6.73 3.71 6.04
N HIS A 168 5.40 3.91 6.17
CA HIS A 168 4.78 5.17 6.57
C HIS A 168 3.84 4.92 7.75
N PRO A 169 4.35 4.92 9.00
CA PRO A 169 3.56 4.53 10.18
C PRO A 169 2.42 5.50 10.52
N THR A 170 2.41 6.68 9.90
CA THR A 170 1.33 7.67 10.04
C THR A 170 0.18 7.45 9.06
N ASP A 171 0.42 6.69 7.99
CA ASP A 171 -0.57 6.43 6.95
C ASP A 171 -1.16 5.04 7.17
N THR A 172 -2.48 4.99 7.33
CA THR A 172 -3.20 3.73 7.57
C THR A 172 -3.92 3.28 6.32
N ILE A 173 -3.82 1.99 6.03
CA ILE A 173 -4.48 1.33 4.91
C ILE A 173 -5.32 0.16 5.39
N CYS A 174 -6.38 -0.18 4.66
CA CYS A 174 -7.15 -1.39 4.89
C CYS A 174 -6.66 -2.47 3.94
N VAL A 175 -6.21 -3.63 4.44
CA VAL A 175 -5.86 -4.78 3.59
C VAL A 175 -6.89 -5.89 3.74
N ALA A 176 -7.13 -6.64 2.66
CA ALA A 176 -8.03 -7.79 2.67
C ALA A 176 -7.43 -9.04 3.36
N ALA A 177 -6.19 -8.98 3.85
CA ALA A 177 -5.50 -10.08 4.54
C ALA A 177 -5.71 -10.04 6.07
N ALA A 178 -5.57 -11.20 6.72
CA ALA A 178 -5.81 -11.37 8.15
C ALA A 178 -4.69 -10.82 9.06
N GLU A 179 -3.48 -10.59 8.54
CA GLU A 179 -2.34 -10.12 9.32
C GLU A 179 -1.46 -9.19 8.46
N CYS A 180 -0.94 -8.13 9.09
CA CYS A 180 -0.01 -7.15 8.54
C CYS A 180 1.38 -7.47 9.07
N GLU A 181 1.97 -8.60 8.72
CA GLU A 181 3.33 -8.99 9.17
C GLU A 181 4.18 -9.45 8.01
#